data_AF-K1SIT3-F1
#
_entry.id   AF-K1SIT3-F1
#
_cell.length_a   1.000
_cell.length_b   1.000
_cell.length_c   1.000
_cell.angle_alpha   90.00
_cell.angle_beta   90.00
_cell.angle_gamma   90.00
#
_symmetry.space_group_name_H-M   'P 1'
#
loop_
_entity.id
_entity.type
_entity.pdbx_description
1 polymer ?
#
loop_
_entity_poly.entity_id
_entity_poly.type
_entity_poly.pdbx_seq_one_letter_code
_entity_poly.pdbx_strand_id
1 'polypeptide(L)'
;MDDVAAFSDSSTPMITGVTPASVSIPATGGDQVLTVSVLNQGDNQLSVSGLTPPLSATVDGLTVTVTAEANTGTSPVNQTLTITLAGSTKTVPVTLLGTGGEGSGTYTLIDNLSNLTAGTFLMAGFRAKGEAQSGSTTEPNPAAEDYYGVWTGEMITGNGKTDCETLQMTFANGELTKIDANVTNSPAEMELVAVDGKSNTYYIKCNGQYLASGSKSRSLSLGADPAEWVFSMVDKDGESRLVAANGGCSLQTVDS
;
A
#
# COMPACT_ATOMS: atom_id res chain seq x y z
N MET A 1 57.32 13.16 -16.71
CA MET A 1 56.73 12.13 -15.84
C MET A 1 55.71 12.85 -15.00
N ASP A 2 54.47 12.88 -15.46
CA ASP A 2 53.29 13.25 -14.67
C ASP A 2 52.12 13.31 -15.66
N ASP A 3 51.51 12.15 -15.90
CA ASP A 3 50.08 12.05 -16.16
C ASP A 3 49.67 10.58 -16.04
N VAL A 4 49.46 10.13 -14.81
CA VAL A 4 48.63 8.95 -14.55
C VAL A 4 47.63 9.38 -13.48
N ALA A 5 46.78 10.34 -13.85
CA ALA A 5 45.63 10.71 -13.06
C ALA A 5 44.70 9.48 -12.91
N ALA A 6 44.80 8.86 -11.73
CA ALA A 6 43.72 8.14 -11.04
C ALA A 6 42.82 7.22 -11.90
N PHE A 7 43.35 6.08 -12.34
CA PHE A 7 42.52 4.87 -12.37
C PHE A 7 42.40 4.39 -10.93
N SER A 8 41.37 4.84 -10.21
CA SER A 8 40.96 4.17 -8.99
C SER A 8 40.32 2.83 -9.39
N ASP A 9 41.16 1.87 -9.79
CA ASP A 9 40.82 0.46 -9.85
C ASP A 9 40.59 0.02 -8.40
N SER A 10 39.43 0.39 -7.86
CA SER A 10 39.01 -0.07 -6.55
C SER A 10 38.74 -1.55 -6.69
N SER A 11 39.77 -2.37 -6.47
CA SER A 11 39.68 -3.82 -6.28
C SER A 11 38.92 -4.20 -5.00
N THR A 12 38.39 -3.21 -4.29
CA THR A 12 37.62 -3.42 -3.06
C THR A 12 36.28 -4.05 -3.41
N PRO A 13 35.96 -5.23 -2.84
CA PRO A 13 34.66 -5.85 -3.03
C PRO A 13 33.53 -4.94 -2.57
N MET A 14 32.45 -4.86 -3.35
CA MET A 14 31.31 -3.99 -3.04
C MET A 14 29.99 -4.67 -3.39
N ILE A 15 29.00 -4.59 -2.51
CA ILE A 15 27.61 -4.92 -2.82
C ILE A 15 26.98 -3.74 -3.55
N THR A 16 26.48 -3.97 -4.77
CA THR A 16 25.83 -2.93 -5.60
C THR A 16 24.31 -3.00 -5.54
N GLY A 17 23.73 -4.16 -5.22
CA GLY A 17 22.28 -4.32 -5.14
C GLY A 17 21.86 -5.66 -4.55
N VAL A 18 20.60 -5.73 -4.14
CA VAL A 18 19.93 -6.97 -3.69
C VAL A 18 18.53 -6.98 -4.29
N THR A 19 18.14 -8.10 -4.89
CA THR A 19 16.83 -8.27 -5.51
C THR A 19 16.16 -9.54 -4.98
N PRO A 20 14.95 -9.45 -4.40
CA PRO A 20 14.19 -8.22 -4.13
C PRO A 20 14.85 -7.35 -3.03
N ALA A 21 14.52 -6.06 -3.01
CA ALA A 21 15.07 -5.10 -2.03
C ALA A 21 14.41 -5.18 -0.64
N SER A 22 13.30 -5.91 -0.54
CA SER A 22 12.57 -6.25 0.69
C SER A 22 11.94 -7.64 0.52
N VAL A 23 11.63 -8.29 1.65
CA VAL A 23 11.02 -9.63 1.67
C VAL A 23 9.77 -9.60 2.53
N SER A 24 8.67 -10.13 1.99
CA SER A 24 7.44 -10.39 2.73
C SER A 24 7.06 -11.85 2.55
N ILE A 25 6.92 -12.58 3.66
CA ILE A 25 6.63 -14.02 3.68
C ILE A 25 5.26 -14.23 4.35
N PRO A 26 4.35 -15.03 3.77
CA PRO A 26 3.06 -15.33 4.37
C PRO A 26 3.19 -15.95 5.76
N ALA A 27 2.13 -15.85 6.58
CA ALA A 27 2.11 -16.42 7.92
C ALA A 27 2.27 -17.95 7.96
N THR A 28 2.00 -18.63 6.85
CA THR A 28 2.28 -20.06 6.68
C THR A 28 3.77 -20.38 6.66
N GLY A 29 4.63 -19.37 6.55
CA GLY A 29 6.06 -19.52 6.34
C GLY A 29 6.41 -19.81 4.87
N GLY A 30 7.65 -20.23 4.65
CA GLY A 30 8.21 -20.54 3.35
C GLY A 30 9.59 -19.94 3.12
N ASP A 31 10.08 -20.13 1.90
CA ASP A 31 11.40 -19.65 1.47
C ASP A 31 11.28 -18.51 0.46
N GLN A 32 12.12 -17.48 0.64
CA GLN A 32 12.29 -16.41 -0.33
C GLN A 32 13.77 -16.32 -0.73
N VAL A 33 14.01 -16.31 -2.03
CA VAL A 33 15.35 -16.20 -2.60
C VAL A 33 15.65 -14.74 -2.96
N LEU A 34 16.86 -14.29 -2.61
CA LEU A 34 17.42 -12.99 -2.96
C LEU A 34 18.71 -13.20 -3.76
N THR A 35 18.88 -12.41 -4.82
CA THR A 35 20.11 -12.35 -5.61
C THR A 35 20.88 -11.08 -5.26
N VAL A 36 22.17 -11.23 -4.96
CA VAL A 36 23.05 -10.12 -4.59
C VAL A 36 23.94 -9.75 -5.78
N SER A 37 23.89 -8.48 -6.18
CA SER A 37 24.79 -7.93 -7.18
C SER A 37 26.03 -7.37 -6.49
N VAL A 38 27.20 -7.70 -7.01
CA VAL A 38 28.49 -7.32 -6.43
C VAL A 38 29.46 -6.85 -7.50
N LEU A 39 30.46 -6.07 -7.09
CA LEU A 39 31.64 -5.74 -7.87
C LEU A 39 32.88 -6.27 -7.15
N ASN A 40 33.87 -6.72 -7.92
CA ASN A 40 35.18 -7.14 -7.42
C ASN A 40 35.11 -8.19 -6.30
N GLN A 41 34.23 -9.19 -6.41
CA GLN A 41 34.02 -10.20 -5.37
C GLN A 41 35.33 -10.92 -4.99
N GLY A 42 36.15 -11.28 -5.97
CA GLY A 42 37.30 -12.16 -5.76
C GLY A 42 36.85 -13.47 -5.09
N ASP A 43 37.64 -13.94 -4.12
CA ASP A 43 37.33 -15.15 -3.33
C ASP A 43 36.47 -14.85 -2.08
N ASN A 44 35.97 -13.61 -1.94
CA ASN A 44 35.19 -13.23 -0.76
C ASN A 44 33.77 -13.83 -0.84
N GLN A 45 33.33 -14.36 0.30
CA GLN A 45 31.99 -14.92 0.45
C GLN A 45 31.04 -13.92 1.09
N LEU A 46 29.76 -14.02 0.73
CA LEU A 46 28.71 -13.31 1.45
C LEU A 46 28.51 -13.93 2.83
N SER A 47 28.17 -13.07 3.79
CA SER A 47 27.66 -13.50 5.10
C SER A 47 26.40 -12.74 5.45
N VAL A 48 25.55 -13.36 6.29
CA VAL A 48 24.25 -12.81 6.68
C VAL A 48 24.10 -12.78 8.20
N SER A 49 23.38 -11.78 8.69
CA SER A 49 23.03 -11.65 10.12
C SER A 49 21.74 -10.85 10.30
N GLY A 50 21.26 -10.75 11.55
CA GLY A 50 20.13 -9.89 11.91
C GLY A 50 18.74 -10.55 11.88
N LEU A 51 18.67 -11.83 11.48
CA LEU A 51 17.45 -12.63 11.59
C LEU A 51 17.54 -13.62 12.76
N THR A 52 16.45 -13.71 13.54
CA THR A 52 16.24 -14.69 14.61
C THR A 52 14.93 -15.45 14.38
N PRO A 53 14.76 -16.66 14.96
CA PRO A 53 13.52 -17.43 14.84
C PRO A 53 12.27 -16.57 15.13
N PRO A 54 11.19 -16.71 14.34
CA PRO A 54 10.94 -17.75 13.32
C PRO A 54 11.62 -17.52 11.95
N LEU A 55 12.43 -16.46 11.80
CA LEU A 55 13.14 -16.15 10.56
C LEU A 55 14.60 -16.63 10.60
N SER A 56 15.14 -17.05 9.46
CA SER A 56 16.55 -17.38 9.28
C SER A 56 17.01 -17.08 7.85
N ALA A 57 18.31 -17.08 7.61
CA ALA A 57 18.86 -16.95 6.27
C ALA A 57 20.11 -17.82 6.07
N THR A 58 20.30 -18.29 4.84
CA THR A 58 21.47 -19.04 4.40
C THR A 58 22.04 -18.43 3.11
N VAL A 59 23.32 -18.71 2.84
CA VAL A 59 24.03 -18.18 1.68
C VAL A 59 24.54 -19.34 0.84
N ASP A 60 24.31 -19.25 -0.48
CA ASP A 60 24.95 -20.09 -1.49
C ASP A 60 25.43 -19.22 -2.65
N GLY A 61 26.75 -18.98 -2.71
CA GLY A 61 27.35 -18.06 -3.68
C GLY A 61 26.85 -16.61 -3.51
N LEU A 62 26.18 -16.09 -4.55
CA LEU A 62 25.54 -14.77 -4.56
C LEU A 62 24.04 -14.81 -4.26
N THR A 63 23.56 -15.97 -3.84
CA THR A 63 22.16 -16.22 -3.50
C THR A 63 22.03 -16.25 -1.99
N VAL A 64 21.03 -15.54 -1.48
CA VAL A 64 20.61 -15.61 -0.08
C VAL A 64 19.21 -16.19 -0.04
N THR A 65 19.01 -17.25 0.74
CA THR A 65 17.69 -17.82 0.97
C THR A 65 17.23 -17.43 2.37
N VAL A 66 16.15 -16.66 2.46
CA VAL A 66 15.46 -16.35 3.72
C VAL A 66 14.37 -17.39 3.94
N THR A 67 14.39 -18.06 5.08
CA THR A 67 13.41 -19.07 5.46
C THR A 67 12.62 -18.57 6.65
N ALA A 68 11.30 -18.75 6.61
CA ALA A 68 10.41 -18.49 7.71
C ALA A 68 9.65 -19.76 8.13
N GLU A 69 9.64 -20.04 9.42
CA GLU A 69 8.64 -20.93 10.02
C GLU A 69 7.27 -20.23 10.07
N ALA A 70 6.20 -21.02 10.19
CA ALA A 70 4.86 -20.46 10.29
C ALA A 70 4.72 -19.55 11.52
N ASN A 71 4.22 -18.33 11.31
CA ASN A 71 3.85 -17.43 12.39
C ASN A 71 2.44 -17.76 12.86
N THR A 72 2.32 -18.31 14.06
CA THR A 72 1.01 -18.61 14.68
C THR A 72 0.40 -17.40 15.37
N GLY A 73 1.17 -16.31 15.54
CA GLY A 73 0.70 -15.04 16.08
C GLY A 73 -0.12 -14.25 15.05
N THR A 74 -0.91 -13.31 15.55
CA THR A 74 -1.71 -12.39 14.73
C THR A 74 -0.90 -11.19 14.25
N SER A 75 0.21 -10.86 14.92
CA SER A 75 1.07 -9.73 14.55
C SER A 75 2.21 -10.16 13.63
N PRO A 76 2.64 -9.30 12.69
CA PRO A 76 3.80 -9.56 11.86
C PRO A 76 5.10 -9.52 12.66
N VAL A 77 6.07 -10.32 12.24
CA VAL A 77 7.46 -10.30 12.74
C VAL A 77 8.32 -9.51 11.75
N ASN A 78 8.77 -8.33 12.15
CA ASN A 78 9.62 -7.45 11.34
C ASN A 78 11.08 -7.52 11.80
N GLN A 79 11.98 -7.86 10.89
CA GLN A 79 13.42 -7.93 11.15
C GLN A 79 14.23 -7.35 9.99
N THR A 80 15.52 -7.13 10.20
CA THR A 80 16.42 -6.61 9.17
C THR A 80 17.55 -7.60 8.91
N LEU A 81 17.56 -8.18 7.72
CA LEU A 81 18.67 -8.98 7.23
C LEU A 81 19.82 -8.05 6.85
N THR A 82 21.02 -8.30 7.37
CA THR A 82 22.25 -7.61 6.96
C THR A 82 23.11 -8.56 6.15
N ILE A 83 23.41 -8.20 4.91
CA ILE A 83 24.30 -8.92 4.00
C ILE A 83 25.65 -8.21 3.98
N THR A 84 26.74 -8.95 4.14
CA THR A 84 28.10 -8.42 4.17
C THR A 84 28.99 -9.11 3.13
N LEU A 85 29.80 -8.33 2.42
CA LEU A 85 30.88 -8.78 1.54
C LEU A 85 32.16 -8.01 1.88
N ALA A 86 33.12 -8.65 2.53
CA ALA A 86 34.43 -8.06 2.85
C ALA A 86 34.36 -6.62 3.45
N GLY A 87 33.35 -6.36 4.30
CA GLY A 87 33.12 -5.05 4.94
C GLY A 87 32.11 -4.15 4.23
N SER A 88 31.76 -4.40 2.96
CA SER A 88 30.61 -3.77 2.30
C SER A 88 29.32 -4.38 2.83
N THR A 89 28.36 -3.56 3.24
CA THR A 89 27.09 -4.01 3.82
C THR A 89 25.88 -3.53 3.04
N LYS A 90 24.82 -4.34 3.03
CA LYS A 90 23.49 -3.96 2.56
C LYS A 90 22.44 -4.56 3.48
N THR A 91 21.43 -3.76 3.83
CA THR A 91 20.31 -4.21 4.64
C THR A 91 19.09 -4.49 3.78
N VAL A 92 18.32 -5.49 4.18
CA VAL A 92 17.06 -5.89 3.55
C VAL A 92 16.02 -6.05 4.67
N PRO A 93 14.92 -5.27 4.65
CA PRO A 93 13.82 -5.48 5.56
C PRO A 93 13.11 -6.80 5.22
N VAL A 94 12.82 -7.60 6.25
CA VAL A 94 12.14 -8.90 6.16
C VAL A 94 10.93 -8.89 7.08
N THR A 95 9.76 -9.17 6.53
CA THR A 95 8.50 -9.27 7.25
C THR A 95 7.93 -10.67 7.09
N LEU A 96 7.71 -11.37 8.19
CA LEU A 96 6.86 -12.56 8.24
C LEU A 96 5.46 -12.14 8.73
N LEU A 97 4.45 -12.35 7.91
CA LEU A 97 3.08 -11.95 8.22
C LEU A 97 2.51 -12.73 9.42
N GLY A 98 1.54 -12.14 10.12
CA GLY A 98 0.70 -12.86 11.10
C GLY A 98 -0.48 -13.55 10.42
N THR A 99 -1.16 -14.45 11.12
CA THR A 99 -2.28 -15.26 10.58
C THR A 99 -3.50 -14.46 10.10
N GLY A 100 -3.53 -13.13 10.24
CA GLY A 100 -4.58 -12.23 9.75
C GLY A 100 -4.34 -11.61 8.35
N GLY A 101 -3.40 -12.17 7.58
CA GLY A 101 -2.55 -11.43 6.64
C GLY A 101 -3.09 -10.59 5.46
N GLU A 102 -2.08 -9.87 4.94
CA GLU A 102 -1.80 -9.11 3.71
C GLU A 102 -1.79 -7.56 3.77
N GLY A 103 -0.59 -6.99 3.94
CA GLY A 103 -0.25 -5.61 3.54
C GLY A 103 1.10 -5.14 4.10
N SER A 104 2.12 -5.01 3.26
CA SER A 104 3.45 -4.48 3.61
C SER A 104 3.44 -2.97 3.89
N GLY A 105 2.80 -2.61 4.98
CA GLY A 105 2.68 -1.27 5.53
C GLY A 105 1.59 -1.33 6.58
N THR A 106 1.87 -0.95 7.82
CA THR A 106 0.79 -0.71 8.78
C THR A 106 -0.01 0.49 8.25
N TYR A 107 -1.06 0.24 7.49
CA TYR A 107 -1.96 1.28 7.05
C TYR A 107 -2.49 1.97 8.30
N THR A 108 -2.44 3.30 8.31
CA THR A 108 -3.06 4.10 9.35
C THR A 108 -4.32 4.71 8.75
N LEU A 109 -5.46 4.45 9.38
CA LEU A 109 -6.71 5.06 8.95
C LEU A 109 -6.63 6.57 9.23
N ILE A 110 -6.87 7.37 8.19
CA ILE A 110 -7.05 8.81 8.33
C ILE A 110 -8.55 9.07 8.55
N ASP A 111 -8.96 9.01 9.81
CA ASP A 111 -10.34 9.23 10.26
C ASP A 111 -10.60 10.67 10.73
N ASN A 112 -9.55 11.51 10.75
CA ASN A 112 -9.63 12.88 11.23
C ASN A 112 -8.86 13.83 10.31
N LEU A 113 -9.44 15.02 10.12
CA LEU A 113 -8.87 16.07 9.28
C LEU A 113 -7.47 16.53 9.75
N SER A 114 -7.21 16.50 11.05
CA SER A 114 -5.90 16.86 11.62
C SER A 114 -4.76 15.92 11.22
N ASN A 115 -5.09 14.69 10.81
CA ASN A 115 -4.13 13.69 10.35
C ASN A 115 -3.97 13.69 8.82
N LEU A 116 -4.78 14.49 8.10
CA LEU A 116 -4.74 14.55 6.64
C LEU A 116 -3.62 15.46 6.16
N THR A 117 -2.76 14.93 5.28
CA THR A 117 -1.65 15.66 4.66
C THR A 117 -1.60 15.34 3.17
N ALA A 118 -0.85 16.14 2.39
CA ALA A 118 -0.51 15.78 1.02
C ALA A 118 0.44 14.57 1.01
N GLY A 119 0.29 13.69 0.02
CA GLY A 119 1.06 12.45 -0.04
C GLY A 119 0.33 11.34 -0.78
N THR A 120 0.82 10.12 -0.64
CA THR A 120 0.27 8.92 -1.28
C THR A 120 -0.57 8.12 -0.30
N PHE A 121 -1.77 7.73 -0.71
CA PHE A 121 -2.74 7.04 0.13
C PHE A 121 -3.53 5.99 -0.66
N LEU A 122 -4.18 5.08 0.05
CA LEU A 122 -5.32 4.35 -0.48
C LEU A 122 -6.59 5.14 -0.17
N MET A 123 -7.50 5.25 -1.13
CA MET A 123 -8.81 5.87 -0.91
C MET A 123 -9.84 4.79 -0.60
N ALA A 124 -10.53 4.94 0.52
CA ALA A 124 -11.55 3.99 0.95
C ALA A 124 -12.77 4.72 1.53
N GLY A 125 -13.95 4.12 1.35
CA GLY A 125 -15.15 4.48 2.11
C GLY A 125 -15.56 3.36 3.06
N PHE A 126 -15.94 3.71 4.29
CA PHE A 126 -16.33 2.75 5.34
C PHE A 126 -17.82 2.45 5.35
N ARG A 127 -18.20 1.17 5.33
CA ARG A 127 -19.60 0.75 5.46
C ARG A 127 -19.75 -0.16 6.66
N ALA A 128 -20.65 0.20 7.56
CA ALA A 128 -20.90 -0.58 8.76
C ALA A 128 -21.77 -1.79 8.44
N LYS A 129 -21.56 -2.86 9.21
CA LYS A 129 -22.40 -4.06 9.22
C LYS A 129 -23.85 -3.66 9.41
N GLY A 130 -24.73 -4.19 8.57
CA GLY A 130 -26.16 -3.89 8.62
C GLY A 130 -26.59 -2.65 7.86
N GLU A 131 -25.68 -1.81 7.34
CA GLU A 131 -26.04 -0.69 6.47
C GLU A 131 -26.57 -1.22 5.13
N ALA A 132 -27.66 -0.64 4.62
CA ALA A 132 -28.32 -1.07 3.38
C ALA A 132 -27.53 -0.65 2.13
N GLN A 133 -27.65 -1.40 1.03
CA GLN A 133 -26.94 -1.06 -0.22
C GLN A 133 -27.84 -0.17 -1.08
N SER A 134 -27.42 1.07 -1.32
CA SER A 134 -28.17 1.98 -2.18
C SER A 134 -28.21 1.50 -3.65
N GLY A 135 -29.42 1.39 -4.22
CA GLY A 135 -29.64 1.33 -5.67
C GLY A 135 -30.06 -0.02 -6.28
N SER A 136 -30.30 -1.06 -5.49
CA SER A 136 -30.89 -2.32 -5.98
C SER A 136 -32.38 -2.36 -5.70
N THR A 137 -33.20 -2.59 -6.74
CA THR A 137 -34.65 -2.81 -6.59
C THR A 137 -35.00 -4.22 -6.09
N THR A 138 -34.01 -5.10 -5.88
CA THR A 138 -34.21 -6.52 -5.55
C THR A 138 -33.51 -7.02 -4.31
N GLU A 139 -32.66 -6.26 -3.63
CA GLU A 139 -31.99 -6.76 -2.42
C GLU A 139 -31.70 -5.63 -1.42
N PRO A 140 -32.32 -5.61 -0.24
CA PRO A 140 -31.62 -5.14 0.94
C PRO A 140 -30.74 -6.31 1.39
N ASN A 141 -29.56 -6.50 0.80
CA ASN A 141 -28.56 -7.29 1.50
C ASN A 141 -27.73 -6.31 2.33
N PRO A 142 -27.96 -6.24 3.66
CA PRO A 142 -27.15 -5.41 4.52
C PRO A 142 -25.70 -5.87 4.42
N ALA A 143 -24.74 -4.97 4.65
CA ALA A 143 -23.34 -5.39 4.77
C ALA A 143 -23.25 -6.53 5.82
N ALA A 144 -22.70 -7.68 5.43
CA ALA A 144 -22.61 -8.85 6.31
C ALA A 144 -21.66 -8.62 7.49
N GLU A 145 -20.67 -7.76 7.29
CA GLU A 145 -19.66 -7.30 8.23
C GLU A 145 -19.22 -5.87 7.89
N ASP A 146 -18.48 -5.24 8.80
CA ASP A 146 -17.86 -3.94 8.58
C ASP A 146 -16.81 -4.04 7.47
N TYR A 147 -16.86 -3.17 6.48
CA TYR A 147 -15.89 -3.21 5.38
C TYR A 147 -15.55 -1.82 4.84
N TYR A 148 -14.41 -1.76 4.17
CA TYR A 148 -13.91 -0.63 3.43
C TYR A 148 -13.99 -0.93 1.93
N GLY A 149 -14.70 -0.08 1.18
CA GLY A 149 -14.65 -0.07 -0.27
C GLY A 149 -13.40 0.66 -0.72
N VAL A 150 -12.30 -0.05 -0.95
CA VAL A 150 -11.01 0.52 -1.34
C VAL A 150 -10.94 0.66 -2.86
N TRP A 151 -10.64 1.85 -3.35
CA TRP A 151 -10.65 2.17 -4.79
C TRP A 151 -9.56 1.40 -5.56
N THR A 152 -9.93 0.82 -6.71
CA THR A 152 -9.01 0.13 -7.64
C THR A 152 -8.26 1.07 -8.57
N GLY A 153 -8.56 2.38 -8.54
CA GLY A 153 -8.09 3.35 -9.53
C GLY A 153 -8.91 3.38 -10.81
N GLU A 154 -9.87 2.45 -10.97
CA GLU A 154 -10.75 2.36 -12.13
C GLU A 154 -12.13 2.98 -11.85
N MET A 155 -12.83 3.33 -12.93
CA MET A 155 -14.16 3.91 -12.88
C MET A 155 -15.17 2.89 -13.41
N ILE A 156 -16.25 2.65 -12.69
CA ILE A 156 -17.35 1.81 -13.15
C ILE A 156 -18.53 2.68 -13.59
N THR A 157 -19.10 2.37 -14.75
CA THR A 157 -20.27 3.09 -15.29
C THR A 157 -21.46 2.15 -15.41
N GLY A 158 -22.59 2.54 -14.81
CA GLY A 158 -23.84 1.79 -14.87
C GLY A 158 -25.06 2.70 -14.71
N ASN A 159 -26.13 2.45 -15.47
CA ASN A 159 -27.38 3.23 -15.43
C ASN A 159 -27.18 4.76 -15.52
N GLY A 160 -26.21 5.21 -16.33
CA GLY A 160 -25.91 6.63 -16.53
C GLY A 160 -25.21 7.32 -15.35
N LYS A 161 -24.71 6.55 -14.38
CA LYS A 161 -23.88 6.99 -13.26
C LYS A 161 -22.48 6.41 -13.41
N THR A 162 -21.48 7.16 -12.96
CA THR A 162 -20.08 6.73 -12.95
C THR A 162 -19.52 6.93 -11.54
N ASP A 163 -19.02 5.84 -10.97
CA ASP A 163 -18.48 5.79 -9.61
C ASP A 163 -17.07 5.16 -9.61
N CYS A 164 -16.37 5.30 -8.50
CA CYS A 164 -15.13 4.55 -8.25
C CYS A 164 -15.44 3.05 -8.19
N GLU A 165 -14.66 2.23 -8.90
CA GLU A 165 -14.69 0.78 -8.71
C GLU A 165 -13.95 0.39 -7.44
N THR A 166 -14.58 -0.33 -6.52
CA THR A 166 -14.01 -0.60 -5.19
C THR A 166 -13.92 -2.08 -4.88
N LEU A 167 -12.85 -2.48 -4.19
CA LEU A 167 -12.70 -3.78 -3.55
C LEU A 167 -13.25 -3.71 -2.14
N GLN A 168 -14.02 -4.72 -1.75
CA GLN A 168 -14.46 -4.85 -0.37
C GLN A 168 -13.36 -5.51 0.45
N MET A 169 -12.85 -4.78 1.44
CA MET A 169 -11.77 -5.22 2.31
C MET A 169 -12.11 -4.94 3.77
N THR A 170 -11.72 -5.82 4.69
CA THR A 170 -11.75 -5.52 6.12
C THR A 170 -10.47 -4.77 6.49
N PHE A 171 -10.55 -3.93 7.52
CA PHE A 171 -9.38 -3.23 8.08
C PHE A 171 -9.23 -3.58 9.56
N ALA A 172 -8.14 -4.23 9.92
CA ALA A 172 -7.83 -4.56 11.30
C ALA A 172 -6.32 -4.50 11.53
N ASN A 173 -5.90 -3.96 12.68
CA ASN A 173 -4.49 -3.95 13.08
C ASN A 173 -3.52 -3.35 12.04
N GLY A 174 -3.99 -2.37 11.25
CA GLY A 174 -3.18 -1.75 10.20
C GLY A 174 -3.10 -2.55 8.90
N GLU A 175 -3.96 -3.54 8.71
CA GLU A 175 -3.95 -4.46 7.57
C GLU A 175 -5.27 -4.41 6.82
N LEU A 176 -5.22 -4.54 5.50
CA LEU A 176 -6.39 -4.58 4.62
C LEU A 176 -6.53 -5.99 4.02
N THR A 177 -7.59 -6.70 4.37
CA THR A 177 -7.81 -8.08 3.88
C THR A 177 -9.01 -8.11 2.95
N LYS A 178 -8.87 -8.70 1.75
CA LYS A 178 -9.99 -8.85 0.80
C LYS A 178 -11.05 -9.77 1.39
N ILE A 179 -12.32 -9.38 1.24
CA ILE A 179 -13.46 -10.23 1.64
C ILE A 179 -13.67 -11.36 0.64
N ASP A 180 -13.64 -11.08 -0.66
CA ASP A 180 -13.69 -12.11 -1.70
C ASP A 180 -12.29 -12.47 -2.18
N ALA A 181 -11.83 -13.66 -1.78
CA ALA A 181 -10.52 -14.20 -2.15
C ALA A 181 -10.38 -14.50 -3.66
N ASN A 182 -11.48 -14.55 -4.42
CA ASN A 182 -11.44 -14.82 -5.86
C ASN A 182 -11.23 -13.54 -6.68
N VAL A 183 -11.32 -12.35 -6.07
CA VAL A 183 -11.10 -11.08 -6.76
C VAL A 183 -9.60 -10.80 -6.89
N THR A 184 -9.12 -10.80 -8.13
CA THR A 184 -7.70 -10.65 -8.46
C THR A 184 -7.25 -9.19 -8.59
N ASN A 185 -8.18 -8.24 -8.76
CA ASN A 185 -7.89 -6.81 -8.79
C ASN A 185 -7.20 -6.34 -7.49
N SER A 186 -6.43 -5.26 -7.56
CA SER A 186 -5.71 -4.69 -6.42
C SER A 186 -6.14 -3.25 -6.15
N PRO A 187 -6.02 -2.76 -4.90
CA PRO A 187 -6.16 -1.33 -4.62
C PRO A 187 -5.16 -0.51 -5.45
N ALA A 188 -5.56 0.70 -5.85
CA ALA A 188 -4.64 1.66 -6.42
C ALA A 188 -4.28 2.75 -5.41
N GLU A 189 -3.02 3.16 -5.45
CA GLU A 189 -2.57 4.36 -4.75
C GLU A 189 -3.10 5.61 -5.45
N MET A 190 -3.51 6.57 -4.64
CA MET A 190 -3.82 7.93 -5.07
C MET A 190 -2.88 8.93 -4.42
N GLU A 191 -2.63 10.03 -5.11
CA GLU A 191 -1.84 11.15 -4.63
C GLU A 191 -2.78 12.29 -4.24
N LEU A 192 -2.70 12.74 -2.99
CA LEU A 192 -3.27 14.01 -2.53
C LEU A 192 -2.24 15.12 -2.74
N VAL A 193 -2.59 16.10 -3.57
CA VAL A 193 -1.78 17.30 -3.79
C VAL A 193 -2.47 18.49 -3.15
N ALA A 194 -1.83 19.13 -2.17
CA ALA A 194 -2.40 20.30 -1.50
C ALA A 194 -2.63 21.45 -2.50
N VAL A 195 -3.77 22.12 -2.37
CA VAL A 195 -4.07 23.33 -3.14
C VAL A 195 -3.51 24.54 -2.41
N ASP A 196 -2.66 25.31 -3.09
CA ASP A 196 -1.98 26.45 -2.49
C ASP A 196 -2.99 27.49 -1.96
N GLY A 197 -2.71 28.00 -0.76
CA GLY A 197 -3.56 28.97 -0.07
C GLY A 197 -4.94 28.46 0.39
N LYS A 198 -5.26 27.16 0.25
CA LYS A 198 -6.56 26.60 0.64
C LYS A 198 -6.43 25.46 1.64
N SER A 199 -6.89 25.69 2.87
CA SER A 199 -6.92 24.67 3.92
C SER A 199 -7.80 23.50 3.52
N ASN A 200 -7.37 22.28 3.87
CA ASN A 200 -8.13 21.04 3.69
C ASN A 200 -8.59 20.77 2.25
N THR A 201 -7.95 21.42 1.28
CA THR A 201 -8.34 21.34 -0.12
C THR A 201 -7.21 20.68 -0.88
N TYR A 202 -7.54 19.62 -1.62
CA TYR A 202 -6.56 18.81 -2.33
C TYR A 202 -7.05 18.51 -3.75
N TYR A 203 -6.11 18.30 -4.66
CA TYR A 203 -6.36 17.54 -5.87
C TYR A 203 -6.15 16.06 -5.55
N ILE A 204 -7.05 15.20 -6.02
CA ILE A 204 -6.92 13.74 -5.93
C ILE A 204 -6.45 13.24 -7.28
N LYS A 205 -5.29 12.58 -7.34
CA LYS A 205 -4.79 11.95 -8.57
C LYS A 205 -4.67 10.45 -8.44
N CYS A 206 -4.94 9.74 -9.53
CA CYS A 206 -4.59 8.33 -9.69
C CYS A 206 -4.02 8.13 -11.09
N ASN A 207 -2.92 7.38 -11.21
CA ASN A 207 -2.27 7.11 -12.49
C ASN A 207 -1.98 8.36 -13.35
N GLY A 208 -1.61 9.47 -12.68
CA GLY A 208 -1.32 10.76 -13.33
C GLY A 208 -2.54 11.54 -13.81
N GLN A 209 -3.76 11.06 -13.55
CA GLN A 209 -5.01 11.74 -13.89
C GLN A 209 -5.71 12.26 -12.64
N TYR A 210 -6.39 13.40 -12.76
CA TYR A 210 -7.16 14.01 -11.69
C TYR A 210 -8.57 13.44 -11.64
N LEU A 211 -9.01 13.09 -10.44
CA LEU A 211 -10.39 12.75 -10.16
C LEU A 211 -11.23 14.02 -10.11
N ALA A 212 -12.32 14.05 -10.85
CA ALA A 212 -13.25 15.17 -10.90
C ALA A 212 -14.70 14.68 -10.82
N SER A 213 -15.57 15.50 -10.22
CA SER A 213 -17.01 15.32 -10.34
C SER A 213 -17.54 16.04 -11.59
N GLY A 214 -18.48 15.41 -12.28
CA GLY A 214 -19.23 15.98 -13.37
C GLY A 214 -20.45 16.77 -12.88
N SER A 215 -21.20 17.35 -13.82
CA SER A 215 -22.35 18.23 -13.54
C SER A 215 -23.59 17.51 -12.99
N LYS A 216 -23.53 16.21 -12.71
CA LYS A 216 -24.63 15.37 -12.21
C LYS A 216 -24.16 14.62 -10.97
N SER A 217 -25.09 14.33 -10.06
CA SER A 217 -24.81 13.44 -8.92
C SER A 217 -24.29 12.08 -9.43
N ARG A 218 -23.21 11.57 -8.81
CA ARG A 218 -22.56 10.30 -9.17
C ARG A 218 -22.10 10.25 -10.64
N SER A 219 -21.33 11.26 -11.04
CA SER A 219 -20.70 11.35 -12.36
C SER A 219 -19.21 11.62 -12.18
N LEU A 220 -18.47 10.68 -11.61
CA LEU A 220 -17.04 10.83 -11.42
C LEU A 220 -16.27 10.55 -12.72
N SER A 221 -15.09 11.16 -12.88
CA SER A 221 -14.23 10.98 -14.06
C SER A 221 -12.76 11.17 -13.72
N LEU A 222 -11.88 10.57 -14.54
CA LEU A 222 -10.44 10.80 -14.52
C LEU A 222 -10.03 11.60 -15.75
N GLY A 223 -9.32 12.71 -15.55
CA GLY A 223 -8.94 13.62 -16.64
C GLY A 223 -7.61 14.34 -16.38
N ALA A 224 -7.20 15.15 -17.35
CA ALA A 224 -5.99 15.96 -17.23
C ALA A 224 -6.18 17.23 -16.38
N ASP A 225 -7.43 17.69 -16.25
CA ASP A 225 -7.75 18.95 -15.57
C ASP A 225 -7.93 18.73 -14.06
N PRO A 226 -7.25 19.51 -13.22
CA PRO A 226 -7.36 19.37 -11.77
C PRO A 226 -8.74 19.83 -11.28
N ALA A 227 -9.30 19.07 -10.33
CA ALA A 227 -10.52 19.42 -9.62
C ALA A 227 -10.26 19.49 -8.12
N GLU A 228 -10.67 20.58 -7.48
CA GLU A 228 -10.46 20.82 -6.06
C GLU A 228 -11.45 20.03 -5.21
N TRP A 229 -10.94 19.18 -4.32
CA TRP A 229 -11.73 18.43 -3.35
C TRP A 229 -11.53 19.04 -1.95
N VAL A 230 -12.61 19.44 -1.32
CA VAL A 230 -12.61 19.97 0.04
C VAL A 230 -12.89 18.84 1.01
N PHE A 231 -11.97 18.61 1.95
CA PHE A 231 -12.10 17.60 3.00
C PHE A 231 -12.69 18.22 4.26
N SER A 232 -13.65 17.52 4.85
CA SER A 232 -14.34 17.95 6.06
C SER A 232 -14.81 16.76 6.89
N MET A 233 -14.99 16.95 8.19
CA MET A 233 -15.70 16.00 9.04
C MET A 233 -17.20 16.24 8.89
N VAL A 234 -17.95 15.17 8.63
CA VAL A 234 -19.42 15.18 8.55
C VAL A 234 -19.96 14.22 9.59
N ASP A 235 -20.84 14.69 10.45
CA ASP A 235 -21.57 13.85 11.40
C ASP A 235 -22.81 13.27 10.71
N LYS A 236 -22.91 11.94 10.69
CA LYS A 236 -24.07 11.21 10.16
C LYS A 236 -24.36 10.03 11.05
N ASP A 237 -25.63 9.90 11.46
CA ASP A 237 -26.13 8.80 12.28
C ASP A 237 -25.36 8.59 13.60
N GLY A 238 -24.79 9.67 14.15
CA GLY A 238 -24.00 9.64 15.39
C GLY A 238 -22.52 9.34 15.20
N GLU A 239 -22.05 9.17 13.96
CA GLU A 239 -20.66 8.94 13.62
C GLU A 239 -20.08 10.09 12.79
N SER A 240 -18.89 10.57 13.17
CA SER A 240 -18.13 11.55 12.40
C SER A 240 -17.30 10.84 11.34
N ARG A 241 -17.46 11.23 10.07
CA ARG A 241 -16.76 10.64 8.91
C ARG A 241 -15.98 11.72 8.16
N LEU A 242 -14.77 11.39 7.72
CA LEU A 242 -14.00 12.25 6.82
C LEU A 242 -14.58 12.13 5.39
N VAL A 243 -15.00 13.24 4.81
CA VAL A 243 -15.64 13.30 3.49
C VAL A 243 -14.90 14.29 2.59
N ALA A 244 -14.69 13.92 1.33
CA ALA A 244 -14.18 14.80 0.29
C ALA A 244 -15.32 15.26 -0.64
N ALA A 245 -15.45 16.56 -0.88
CA ALA A 245 -16.51 17.12 -1.74
C ALA A 245 -15.96 17.97 -2.89
N ASN A 246 -16.56 17.81 -4.07
CA ASN A 246 -16.28 18.59 -5.28
C ASN A 246 -17.60 18.76 -6.06
N GLY A 247 -17.90 19.97 -6.53
CA GLY A 247 -19.01 20.20 -7.49
C GLY A 247 -20.41 19.74 -7.05
N GLY A 248 -20.68 19.61 -5.75
CA GLY A 248 -21.94 19.06 -5.21
C GLY A 248 -21.99 17.53 -5.14
N CYS A 249 -20.88 16.85 -5.45
CA CYS A 249 -20.65 15.44 -5.22
C CYS A 249 -19.77 15.25 -3.98
N SER A 250 -20.04 14.22 -3.20
CA SER A 250 -19.19 13.79 -2.08
C SER A 250 -18.67 12.37 -2.32
N LEU A 251 -17.42 12.12 -1.98
CA LEU A 251 -16.85 10.79 -1.86
C LEU A 251 -17.11 10.31 -0.44
N GLN A 252 -18.09 9.43 -0.34
CA GLN A 252 -18.47 8.74 0.89
C GLN A 252 -19.06 7.38 0.50
N THR A 253 -18.98 6.43 1.42
CA THR A 253 -19.79 5.21 1.35
C THR A 253 -21.26 5.61 1.41
N VAL A 254 -21.98 5.16 0.39
CA VAL A 254 -23.34 5.57 0.09
C VAL A 254 -24.28 5.21 1.24
N ASP A 255 -24.90 6.22 1.85
CA ASP A 255 -26.34 6.21 2.00
C ASP A 255 -26.89 7.32 1.11
N SER A 256 -27.74 6.94 0.16
CA SER A 256 -28.61 7.90 -0.55
C SER A 256 -29.90 8.06 0.21
#